data_AF-A0AAP2XPK5-F1
#
_entry.id   AF-A0AAP2XPK5-F1
#
_cell.length_a   1.000
_cell.length_b   1.000
_cell.length_c   1.000
_cell.angle_alpha   90.00
_cell.angle_beta   90.00
_cell.angle_gamma   90.00
#
_symmetry.space_group_name_H-M   'P 1'
#
loop_
_entity.id
_entity.type
_entity.pdbx_description
1 polymer ?
#
loop_
_entity_poly.entity_id
_entity_poly.type
_entity_poly.pdbx_seq_one_letter_code
_entity_poly.pdbx_strand_id
1 'polypeptide(L)'
;MQIKEVQEKLKISSYTLRYYEKMGLIQPYRDENGYRNYNEEDIHKIERIMFLRDINVPIEDIKDILDNKVTFQDVLENHIEKVNTEIESLQYIKNMCKDLKEKNIPLLDQVIEDNQIGDKKVKKRDLKKVFDYFKKDQTVVIGYKSIPRSLLGISVLSLFISGIFGILIGLAFPNMISYVNEQTRSSVQHFQIPFYKASGKLIIFSMCISFIILLIIFVICETKLEYVELTDNKISICSYHYQSRKSILKSLITKKENNENKEYSWQDLRRVKLELYFTKGGGGHQGLYTFYVMQFSFIFQDGFEFIIDMGKSVEENPKMAYQILRNKNIDIQASDEVIDFFEQDELKLYDFFENIYHKNGKNR
;
A
#
# COMPACT_ATOMS: atom_id res chain seq x y z
N MET A 1 13.04 38.85 -49.42
CA MET A 1 13.44 39.62 -48.24
C MET A 1 14.80 39.13 -47.75
N GLN A 2 15.75 40.03 -47.52
CA GLN A 2 17.05 39.67 -46.95
C GLN A 2 16.92 39.38 -45.44
N ILE A 3 17.87 38.64 -44.88
CA ILE A 3 17.81 38.18 -43.48
C ILE A 3 17.51 39.31 -42.47
N LYS A 4 18.10 40.50 -42.67
CA LYS A 4 17.92 41.65 -41.78
C LYS A 4 16.47 42.16 -41.79
N GLU A 5 15.85 42.21 -42.97
CA GLU A 5 14.45 42.63 -43.13
C GLU A 5 13.49 41.63 -42.47
N VAL A 6 13.80 40.33 -42.55
CA VAL A 6 13.02 39.29 -41.87
C VAL A 6 13.14 39.40 -40.35
N GLN A 7 14.34 39.68 -39.83
CA GLN A 7 14.55 39.92 -38.41
C GLN A 7 13.74 41.12 -37.91
N GLU A 8 13.74 42.23 -38.66
CA GLU A 8 12.98 43.44 -38.31
C GLU A 8 11.47 43.19 -38.36
N LYS A 9 10.99 42.49 -39.39
CA LYS A 9 9.56 42.17 -39.58
C LYS A 9 9.03 41.22 -38.51
N LEU A 10 9.72 40.11 -38.26
CA LEU A 10 9.25 39.03 -37.39
C LEU A 10 9.80 39.11 -35.97
N LYS A 11 10.69 40.08 -35.68
CA LYS A 11 11.34 40.27 -34.37
C LYS A 11 12.07 39.02 -33.86
N ILE A 12 12.70 38.27 -34.76
CA ILE A 12 13.52 37.09 -34.42
C ILE A 12 14.99 37.32 -34.76
N SER A 13 15.86 36.55 -34.12
CA SER A 13 17.30 36.65 -34.37
C SER A 13 17.70 35.97 -35.68
N SER A 14 18.77 36.44 -36.33
CA SER A 14 19.38 35.75 -37.47
C SER A 14 19.87 34.35 -37.10
N TYR A 15 20.21 34.12 -35.83
CA TYR A 15 20.54 32.81 -35.31
C TYR A 15 19.34 31.86 -35.38
N THR A 16 18.14 32.31 -34.96
CA THR A 16 16.89 31.55 -35.05
C THR A 16 16.57 31.15 -36.49
N LEU A 17 16.72 32.08 -37.44
CA LEU A 17 16.53 31.81 -38.86
C LEU A 17 17.50 30.74 -39.40
N ARG A 18 18.79 30.85 -39.05
CA ARG A 18 19.80 29.83 -39.41
C ARG A 18 19.53 28.48 -38.73
N TYR A 19 18.99 28.51 -37.52
CA TYR A 19 18.62 27.31 -36.79
C TYR A 19 17.47 26.58 -37.49
N TYR A 20 16.42 27.29 -37.90
CA TYR A 20 15.32 26.70 -38.67
C TYR A 20 15.78 26.13 -40.01
N GLU A 21 16.68 26.82 -40.72
CA GLU A 21 17.31 26.29 -41.93
C GLU A 21 18.10 25.01 -41.64
N LYS A 22 18.94 25.02 -40.59
CA LYS A 22 19.75 23.86 -40.18
C LYS A 22 18.89 22.65 -39.81
N MET A 23 17.73 22.86 -39.19
CA MET A 23 16.78 21.80 -38.84
C MET A 23 15.96 21.32 -40.04
N GLY A 24 16.09 21.98 -41.19
CA GLY A 24 15.40 21.67 -42.44
C GLY A 24 13.96 22.17 -42.48
N LEU A 25 13.57 23.09 -41.60
CA LEU A 25 12.22 23.64 -41.55
C LEU A 25 11.98 24.65 -42.68
N ILE A 26 13.02 25.39 -43.06
CA ILE A 26 12.99 26.39 -44.14
C ILE A 26 14.21 26.21 -45.04
N GLN A 27 14.10 26.59 -46.30
CA GLN A 27 15.20 26.52 -47.27
C GLN A 27 15.19 27.79 -48.14
N PRO A 28 15.64 28.93 -47.58
CA PRO A 28 15.68 30.17 -48.34
C PRO A 28 16.62 30.01 -49.54
N TYR A 29 16.25 30.60 -50.67
CA TYR A 29 17.12 30.60 -51.83
C TYR A 29 18.33 31.51 -51.59
N ARG A 30 19.42 31.24 -52.30
CA ARG A 30 20.60 32.10 -52.29
C ARG A 30 20.63 32.95 -53.53
N ASP A 31 20.87 34.25 -53.35
CA ASP A 31 21.07 35.17 -54.48
C ASP A 31 22.44 34.94 -55.14
N GLU A 32 22.72 35.67 -56.22
CA GLU A 32 23.97 35.58 -56.99
C GLU A 32 25.22 35.87 -56.15
N ASN A 33 25.08 36.61 -55.05
CA ASN A 33 26.16 36.94 -54.12
C ASN A 33 26.26 35.94 -52.95
N GLY A 34 25.43 34.90 -52.94
CA GLY A 34 25.41 33.85 -51.93
C GLY A 34 24.66 34.22 -50.64
N TYR A 35 23.97 35.36 -50.59
CA TYR A 35 23.15 35.77 -49.45
C TYR A 35 21.79 35.07 -49.45
N ARG A 36 21.24 34.86 -48.25
CA ARG A 36 19.92 34.23 -48.07
C ARG A 36 18.82 35.22 -48.36
N ASN A 37 17.91 34.82 -49.23
CA ASN A 37 16.74 35.59 -49.57
C ASN A 37 15.49 34.74 -49.34
N TYR A 38 14.56 35.29 -48.55
CA TYR A 38 13.34 34.63 -48.08
C TYR A 38 12.17 35.14 -48.92
N ASN A 39 11.43 34.25 -49.56
CA ASN A 39 10.21 34.61 -50.29
C ASN A 39 9.01 34.71 -49.33
N GLU A 40 7.83 35.11 -49.81
CA GLU A 40 6.64 35.23 -48.94
C GLU A 40 6.21 33.90 -48.33
N GLU A 41 6.38 32.79 -49.05
CA GLU A 41 6.07 31.44 -48.54
C GLU A 41 6.97 31.07 -47.35
N ASP A 42 8.27 31.40 -47.42
CA ASP A 42 9.21 31.23 -46.32
C ASP A 42 8.76 32.03 -45.10
N ILE A 43 8.31 33.29 -45.30
CA ILE A 43 7.81 34.13 -44.21
C ILE A 43 6.61 33.49 -43.54
N HIS A 44 5.61 33.05 -44.30
CA HIS A 44 4.44 32.38 -43.74
C HIS A 44 4.79 31.05 -43.04
N LYS A 45 5.77 30.31 -43.57
CA LYS A 45 6.27 29.09 -42.93
C LYS A 45 6.94 29.41 -41.59
N ILE A 46 7.74 30.47 -41.52
CA ILE A 46 8.38 30.94 -40.29
C ILE A 46 7.32 31.39 -39.27
N GLU A 47 6.30 32.14 -39.68
CA GLU A 47 5.19 32.56 -38.81
C GLU A 47 4.47 31.35 -38.18
N ARG A 48 4.20 30.31 -38.97
CA ARG A 48 3.61 29.05 -38.46
C ARG A 48 4.53 28.34 -37.47
N ILE A 49 5.83 28.28 -37.74
CA ILE A 49 6.81 27.70 -36.82
C ILE A 49 6.82 28.48 -35.51
N MET A 50 6.82 29.83 -35.57
CA MET A 50 6.80 30.68 -34.38
C MET A 50 5.57 30.43 -33.52
N PHE A 51 4.38 30.39 -34.14
CA PHE A 51 3.13 30.10 -33.42
C PHE A 51 3.18 28.77 -32.66
N LEU A 52 3.69 27.70 -33.30
CA LEU A 52 3.84 26.40 -32.66
C LEU A 52 4.89 26.40 -31.54
N ARG A 53 5.96 27.19 -31.71
CA ARG A 53 6.99 27.36 -30.68
C ARG A 53 6.49 28.16 -29.48
N ASP A 54 5.58 29.12 -29.68
CA ASP A 54 4.99 29.92 -28.59
C ASP A 54 4.17 29.05 -27.62
N ILE A 55 3.59 27.96 -28.10
CA ILE A 55 2.90 26.95 -27.28
C ILE A 55 3.81 25.77 -26.89
N ASN A 56 5.14 25.93 -27.01
CA ASN A 56 6.16 24.95 -26.65
C ASN A 56 6.14 23.62 -27.44
N VAL A 57 5.56 23.57 -28.65
CA VAL A 57 5.67 22.36 -29.47
C VAL A 57 7.15 22.14 -29.89
N PRO A 58 7.70 20.92 -29.74
CA PRO A 58 9.07 20.60 -30.16
C PRO A 58 9.31 20.82 -31.64
N ILE A 59 10.57 21.12 -32.02
CA ILE A 59 10.95 21.39 -33.41
C ILE A 59 10.75 20.15 -34.30
N GLU A 60 10.95 18.98 -33.73
CA GLU A 60 10.76 17.68 -34.36
C GLU A 60 9.29 17.49 -34.76
N ASP A 61 8.35 17.75 -33.84
CA ASP A 61 6.91 17.64 -34.08
C ASP A 61 6.44 18.70 -35.11
N ILE A 62 6.99 19.92 -35.04
CA ILE A 62 6.74 20.97 -36.04
C ILE A 62 7.18 20.53 -37.44
N LYS A 63 8.33 19.85 -37.54
CA LYS A 63 8.83 19.34 -38.81
C LYS A 63 7.88 18.30 -39.40
N ASP A 64 7.38 17.38 -38.58
CA ASP A 64 6.46 16.35 -39.06
C ASP A 64 5.10 16.91 -39.51
N ILE A 65 4.63 18.01 -38.90
CA ILE A 65 3.47 18.76 -39.40
C ILE A 65 3.78 19.37 -40.78
N LEU A 66 4.93 20.04 -40.92
CA LEU A 66 5.30 20.72 -42.16
C LEU A 66 5.61 19.75 -43.31
N ASP A 67 6.07 18.54 -42.99
CA ASP A 67 6.29 17.44 -43.93
C ASP A 67 5.00 16.63 -44.23
N ASN A 68 3.86 17.02 -43.65
CA ASN A 68 2.56 16.33 -43.73
C ASN A 68 2.61 14.84 -43.29
N LYS A 69 3.53 14.47 -42.38
CA LYS A 69 3.60 13.12 -41.81
C LYS A 69 2.55 12.87 -40.74
N VAL A 70 2.15 13.94 -40.05
CA VAL A 70 1.13 13.96 -39.00
C VAL A 70 0.22 15.16 -39.22
N THR A 71 -1.03 15.08 -38.77
CA THR A 71 -1.91 16.24 -38.85
C THR A 71 -1.61 17.21 -37.70
N PHE A 72 -1.95 18.48 -37.90
CA PHE A 72 -1.84 19.49 -36.85
C PHE A 72 -2.67 19.11 -35.61
N GLN A 73 -3.84 18.50 -35.81
CA GLN A 73 -4.73 18.09 -34.73
C GLN A 73 -4.12 16.97 -33.89
N ASP A 74 -3.51 15.96 -34.52
CA ASP A 74 -2.87 14.84 -33.81
C ASP A 74 -1.72 15.32 -32.93
N VAL A 75 -0.92 16.28 -33.42
CA VAL A 75 0.19 16.85 -32.64
C VAL A 75 -0.34 17.66 -31.46
N LEU A 76 -1.41 18.42 -31.63
CA LEU A 76 -2.02 19.16 -30.52
C LEU A 76 -2.57 18.22 -29.44
N GLU A 77 -3.24 17.13 -29.81
CA GLU A 77 -3.77 16.16 -28.85
C GLU A 77 -2.63 15.51 -28.05
N ASN A 78 -1.59 15.03 -28.73
CA ASN A 78 -0.41 14.47 -28.05
C ASN A 78 0.31 15.52 -27.19
N HIS A 79 0.39 16.77 -27.65
CA HIS A 79 0.99 17.86 -26.87
C HIS A 79 0.17 18.20 -25.62
N ILE A 80 -1.16 18.18 -25.71
CA ILE A 80 -2.05 18.34 -24.54
C ILE A 80 -1.79 17.22 -23.52
N GLU A 81 -1.64 15.96 -23.96
CA GLU A 81 -1.32 14.85 -23.06
C GLU A 81 0.06 15.02 -22.38
N LYS A 82 1.08 15.43 -23.14
CA LYS A 82 2.42 15.74 -22.60
C LYS A 82 2.35 16.87 -21.57
N VAL A 83 1.66 17.97 -21.89
CA VAL A 83 1.47 19.11 -20.99
C VAL A 83 0.71 18.71 -19.73
N ASN A 84 -0.35 17.90 -19.84
CA ASN A 84 -1.06 17.38 -18.66
C ASN A 84 -0.15 16.53 -17.77
N THR A 85 0.67 15.68 -18.37
CA THR A 85 1.66 14.87 -17.63
C THR A 85 2.70 15.76 -16.92
N GLU A 86 3.17 16.82 -17.58
CA GLU A 86 4.06 17.82 -16.98
C GLU A 86 3.37 18.58 -15.84
N ILE A 87 2.10 18.98 -16.00
CA ILE A 87 1.31 19.62 -14.94
C ILE A 87 1.21 18.70 -13.73
N GLU A 88 0.88 17.42 -13.90
CA GLU A 88 0.80 16.45 -12.82
C GLU A 88 2.16 16.30 -12.10
N SER A 89 3.25 16.20 -12.85
CA SER A 89 4.61 16.14 -12.31
C SER A 89 4.99 17.40 -11.54
N LEU A 90 4.70 18.58 -12.09
CA LEU A 90 4.96 19.86 -11.43
C LEU A 90 4.10 20.06 -10.19
N GLN A 91 2.84 19.61 -10.20
CA GLN A 91 1.97 19.61 -9.03
C GLN A 91 2.52 18.68 -7.94
N TYR A 92 2.99 17.49 -8.32
CA TYR A 92 3.65 16.57 -7.41
C TYR A 92 4.90 17.19 -6.77
N ILE A 93 5.80 17.77 -7.58
CA ILE A 93 7.00 18.47 -7.09
C ILE A 93 6.61 19.65 -6.19
N LYS A 94 5.61 20.45 -6.58
CA LYS A 94 5.12 21.57 -5.77
C LYS A 94 4.62 21.11 -4.40
N ASN A 95 3.84 20.02 -4.36
CA ASN A 95 3.33 19.46 -3.12
C ASN A 95 4.47 18.89 -2.26
N MET A 96 5.42 18.18 -2.88
CA MET A 96 6.63 17.72 -2.19
C MET A 96 7.43 18.89 -1.58
N CYS A 97 7.64 19.97 -2.32
CA CYS A 97 8.31 21.16 -1.81
C CYS A 97 7.54 21.81 -0.64
N LYS A 98 6.21 21.80 -0.65
CA LYS A 98 5.38 22.25 0.47
C LYS A 98 5.58 21.35 1.69
N ASP A 99 5.50 20.03 1.50
CA ASP A 99 5.68 19.05 2.57
C ASP A 99 7.05 19.17 3.21
N LEU A 100 8.11 19.31 2.40
CA LEU A 100 9.48 19.52 2.88
C LEU A 100 9.64 20.83 3.65
N LYS A 101 9.00 21.90 3.19
CA LYS A 101 9.01 23.22 3.85
C LYS A 101 8.27 23.18 5.20
N GLU A 102 7.09 22.55 5.25
CA GLU A 102 6.27 22.47 6.46
C GLU A 102 6.90 21.59 7.54
N LYS A 103 7.60 20.53 7.14
CA LYS A 103 8.29 19.61 8.05
C LYS A 103 9.62 20.16 8.59
N ASN A 104 10.01 21.40 8.22
CA ASN A 104 11.23 22.10 8.64
C ASN A 104 12.47 21.20 8.66
N ILE A 105 12.60 20.34 7.64
CA ILE A 105 13.60 19.29 7.66
C ILE A 105 14.97 19.92 7.37
N PRO A 106 15.99 19.73 8.23
CA PRO A 106 17.35 20.24 8.00
C PRO A 106 18.07 19.34 6.97
N LEU A 107 17.51 19.22 5.77
CA LEU A 107 17.91 18.21 4.79
C LEU A 107 18.54 18.79 3.51
N LEU A 108 18.90 20.07 3.47
CA LEU A 108 19.76 20.54 2.37
C LEU A 108 21.23 20.18 2.62
N ASP A 109 21.73 20.36 3.85
CA ASP A 109 23.11 20.02 4.21
C ASP A 109 23.34 18.49 4.24
N GLN A 110 22.34 17.70 4.65
CA GLN A 110 22.42 16.23 4.68
C GLN A 110 22.26 15.56 3.30
N VAL A 111 21.58 16.18 2.32
CA VAL A 111 21.44 15.63 0.95
C VAL A 111 22.63 15.99 0.06
N ILE A 112 23.26 17.16 0.29
CA ILE A 112 24.46 17.58 -0.47
C ILE A 112 25.69 16.78 -0.01
N GLU A 113 25.73 16.33 1.25
CA GLU A 113 26.84 15.55 1.81
C GLU A 113 26.76 14.03 1.52
N ASP A 114 25.97 13.56 0.56
CA ASP A 114 26.06 12.16 0.09
C ASP A 114 26.96 12.00 -1.15
N ASN A 115 28.19 12.52 -1.00
CA ASN A 115 29.36 11.69 -1.27
C ASN A 115 30.35 11.58 -0.10
N GLN A 116 30.15 12.23 1.06
CA GLN A 116 30.89 11.99 2.30
C GLN A 116 30.12 12.47 3.56
N ILE A 117 29.65 11.54 4.40
CA ILE A 117 29.23 11.82 5.79
C ILE A 117 30.36 11.35 6.72
N GLY A 118 31.30 12.24 7.06
CA GLY A 118 32.46 11.92 7.91
C GLY A 118 33.22 10.65 7.51
N ASP A 119 33.77 9.90 8.48
CA ASP A 119 34.62 8.72 8.26
C ASP A 119 33.85 7.40 7.96
N LYS A 120 32.52 7.41 7.79
CA LYS A 120 31.75 6.16 7.59
C LYS A 120 30.80 6.23 6.40
N LYS A 121 31.07 5.38 5.39
CA LYS A 121 30.20 5.15 4.22
C LYS A 121 28.81 4.63 4.63
N VAL A 122 27.78 5.44 4.38
CA VAL A 122 26.38 5.01 4.47
C VAL A 122 25.98 4.27 3.19
N LYS A 123 25.20 3.19 3.32
CA LYS A 123 24.81 2.31 2.20
C LYS A 123 23.54 2.87 1.55
N LYS A 124 23.52 2.94 0.20
CA LYS A 124 22.40 3.33 -0.69
C LYS A 124 21.01 2.73 -0.36
N ARG A 125 20.96 1.65 0.43
CA ARG A 125 19.72 1.01 0.93
C ARG A 125 18.94 1.89 1.91
N ASP A 126 19.62 2.77 2.65
CA ASP A 126 19.01 3.56 3.71
C ASP A 126 18.32 4.81 3.14
N LEU A 127 18.86 5.39 2.05
CA LEU A 127 18.17 6.38 1.21
C LEU A 127 16.90 5.82 0.56
N LYS A 128 16.90 4.54 0.15
CA LYS A 128 15.73 3.88 -0.44
C LYS A 128 14.53 3.86 0.52
N LYS A 129 14.75 3.76 1.84
CA LYS A 129 13.68 3.84 2.85
C LYS A 129 13.02 5.22 2.92
N VAL A 130 13.82 6.28 2.74
CA VAL A 130 13.32 7.65 2.69
C VAL A 130 12.50 7.89 1.42
N PHE A 131 12.94 7.36 0.28
CA PHE A 131 12.16 7.45 -0.97
C PHE A 131 10.93 6.55 -1.01
N ASP A 132 10.97 5.37 -0.36
CA ASP A 132 9.80 4.50 -0.17
C ASP A 132 8.73 5.17 0.72
N TYR A 133 9.09 6.20 1.48
CA TYR A 133 8.18 7.06 2.26
C TYR A 133 7.27 7.95 1.40
N PHE A 134 7.65 8.21 0.15
CA PHE A 134 6.99 9.17 -0.75
C PHE A 134 6.37 8.51 -2.00
N LYS A 135 6.26 7.17 -2.01
CA LYS A 135 5.60 6.45 -3.11
C LYS A 135 4.09 6.63 -3.06
N LYS A 136 3.52 6.99 -4.22
CA LYS A 136 2.11 6.77 -4.58
C LYS A 136 1.83 5.26 -4.45
N ASP A 137 0.71 4.88 -3.82
CA ASP A 137 0.31 3.51 -3.45
C ASP A 137 0.85 2.96 -2.11
N GLN A 138 0.95 3.80 -1.08
CA GLN A 138 1.22 3.27 0.27
C GLN A 138 -0.04 2.64 0.86
N THR A 139 -0.09 1.31 0.83
CA THR A 139 -1.00 0.53 1.65
C THR A 139 -0.44 0.39 3.06
N VAL A 140 -1.11 0.99 4.05
CA VAL A 140 -0.78 0.81 5.46
C VAL A 140 -1.86 -0.01 6.13
N VAL A 141 -1.45 -1.07 6.81
CA VAL A 141 -2.36 -1.94 7.55
C VAL A 141 -2.12 -1.75 9.04
N ILE A 142 -3.22 -1.56 9.77
CA ILE A 142 -3.25 -1.56 11.24
C ILE A 142 -4.01 -2.82 11.67
N GLY A 143 -3.43 -3.61 12.57
CA GLY A 143 -4.04 -4.81 13.14
C GLY A 143 -3.64 -6.13 12.48
N TYR A 144 -4.43 -7.17 12.75
CA TYR A 144 -4.11 -8.55 12.36
C TYR A 144 -4.57 -8.87 10.94
N LYS A 145 -3.63 -8.79 10.00
CA LYS A 145 -3.77 -9.29 8.62
C LYS A 145 -2.83 -10.49 8.43
N SER A 146 -3.24 -11.66 8.89
CA SER A 146 -2.43 -12.88 8.70
C SER A 146 -2.46 -13.34 7.23
N ILE A 147 -1.33 -13.21 6.55
CA ILE A 147 -1.07 -13.88 5.28
C ILE A 147 -0.83 -15.39 5.55
N PRO A 148 -1.36 -16.30 4.73
CA PRO A 148 -1.31 -17.76 4.89
C PRO A 148 0.09 -18.41 4.83
N ARG A 149 1.16 -17.80 5.37
CA ARG A 149 2.47 -18.44 5.52
C ARG A 149 2.51 -19.42 6.71
N SER A 150 1.59 -19.31 7.67
CA SER A 150 1.45 -20.29 8.77
C SER A 150 0.82 -21.62 8.34
N LEU A 151 0.16 -21.70 7.19
CA LEU A 151 -0.59 -22.88 6.71
C LEU A 151 0.25 -24.17 6.64
N LEU A 152 1.56 -24.07 6.40
CA LEU A 152 2.45 -25.24 6.39
C LEU A 152 2.58 -25.86 7.79
N GLY A 153 2.79 -25.07 8.84
CA GLY A 153 2.86 -25.60 10.22
C GLY A 153 1.52 -26.20 10.68
N ILE A 154 0.43 -25.58 10.25
CA ILE A 154 -0.95 -26.03 10.50
C ILE A 154 -1.21 -27.39 9.87
N SER A 155 -0.74 -27.59 8.64
CA SER A 155 -0.91 -28.83 7.91
C SER A 155 -0.17 -30.00 8.59
N VAL A 156 1.04 -29.76 9.09
CA VAL A 156 1.83 -30.78 9.79
C VAL A 156 1.16 -31.18 11.11
N LEU A 157 0.70 -30.22 11.90
CA LEU A 157 0.00 -30.49 13.16
C LEU A 157 -1.34 -31.20 12.92
N SER A 158 -2.10 -30.75 11.91
CA SER A 158 -3.37 -31.36 11.53
C SER A 158 -3.18 -32.81 11.08
N LEU A 159 -2.08 -33.11 10.38
CA LEU A 159 -1.77 -34.46 9.92
C LEU A 159 -1.47 -35.39 11.11
N PHE A 160 -0.69 -34.92 12.09
CA PHE A 160 -0.41 -35.68 13.30
C PHE A 160 -1.69 -35.97 14.11
N ILE A 161 -2.51 -34.95 14.37
CA ILE A 161 -3.76 -35.10 15.13
C ILE A 161 -4.74 -36.01 14.36
N SER A 162 -4.81 -35.90 13.03
CA SER A 162 -5.69 -36.75 12.23
C SER A 162 -5.33 -38.24 12.30
N GLY A 163 -4.06 -38.57 12.47
CA GLY A 163 -3.60 -39.95 12.70
C GLY A 163 -4.15 -40.51 14.02
N ILE A 164 -4.12 -39.72 15.09
CA ILE A 164 -4.67 -40.11 16.39
C ILE A 164 -6.18 -40.36 16.28
N PHE A 165 -6.93 -39.43 15.66
CA PHE A 165 -8.37 -39.59 15.45
C PHE A 165 -8.71 -40.77 14.54
N GLY A 166 -7.88 -41.05 13.54
CA GLY A 166 -8.05 -42.21 12.67
C GLY A 166 -7.96 -43.54 13.42
N ILE A 167 -7.02 -43.66 14.35
CA ILE A 167 -6.90 -44.85 15.21
C ILE A 167 -8.08 -44.92 16.19
N LEU A 168 -8.46 -43.81 16.81
CA LEU A 168 -9.59 -43.74 17.74
C LEU A 168 -10.92 -44.13 17.06
N ILE A 169 -11.23 -43.53 15.91
CA ILE A 169 -12.51 -43.70 15.21
C ILE A 169 -12.51 -45.00 14.39
N GLY A 170 -11.41 -45.33 13.72
CA GLY A 170 -11.32 -46.48 12.81
C GLY A 170 -11.02 -47.83 13.49
N LEU A 171 -10.52 -47.82 14.72
CA LEU A 171 -10.16 -49.04 15.47
C LEU A 171 -10.82 -49.09 16.86
N ALA A 172 -10.56 -48.10 17.71
CA ALA A 172 -10.97 -48.16 19.12
C ALA A 172 -12.49 -48.10 19.30
N PHE A 173 -13.17 -47.19 18.59
CA PHE A 173 -14.61 -47.00 18.70
C PHE A 173 -15.43 -48.21 18.20
N PRO A 174 -15.15 -48.79 17.01
CA PRO A 174 -15.73 -50.06 16.58
C PRO A 174 -15.57 -51.20 17.58
N ASN A 175 -14.36 -51.36 18.15
CA ASN A 175 -14.08 -52.43 19.10
C ASN A 175 -14.81 -52.21 20.43
N MET A 176 -14.89 -50.97 20.90
CA MET A 176 -15.65 -50.60 22.08
C MET A 176 -17.15 -50.88 21.89
N ILE A 177 -17.74 -50.52 20.74
CA ILE A 177 -19.15 -50.85 20.46
C ILE A 177 -19.34 -52.36 20.36
N SER A 178 -18.40 -53.09 19.74
CA SER A 178 -18.45 -54.56 19.70
C SER A 178 -18.47 -55.16 21.11
N TYR A 179 -17.62 -54.66 22.01
CA TYR A 179 -17.56 -55.09 23.41
C TYR A 179 -18.87 -54.77 24.15
N VAL A 180 -19.41 -53.55 24.01
CA VAL A 180 -20.68 -53.16 24.63
C VAL A 180 -21.84 -54.01 24.12
N ASN A 181 -21.92 -54.24 22.80
CA ASN A 181 -22.94 -55.09 22.18
C ASN A 181 -22.84 -56.54 22.66
N GLU A 182 -21.63 -57.06 22.89
CA GLU A 182 -21.42 -58.40 23.43
C GLU A 182 -21.92 -58.49 24.88
N GLN A 183 -21.61 -57.48 25.70
CA GLN A 183 -21.99 -57.44 27.12
C GLN A 183 -23.50 -57.21 27.34
N THR A 184 -24.13 -56.35 26.55
CA THR A 184 -25.58 -56.06 26.65
C THR A 184 -26.47 -57.11 25.99
N ARG A 185 -25.91 -58.00 25.15
CA ARG A 185 -26.66 -59.06 24.43
C ARG A 185 -27.48 -59.97 25.35
N SER A 186 -27.01 -60.18 26.58
CA SER A 186 -27.65 -61.04 27.57
C SER A 186 -28.73 -60.32 28.40
N SER A 187 -28.65 -58.99 28.49
CA SER A 187 -29.44 -58.19 29.44
C SER A 187 -30.63 -57.48 28.79
N VAL A 188 -30.55 -57.14 27.50
CA VAL A 188 -31.62 -56.47 26.76
C VAL A 188 -31.84 -57.16 25.41
N GLN A 189 -32.88 -57.97 25.30
CA GLN A 189 -33.27 -58.54 24.00
C GLN A 189 -33.63 -57.38 23.07
N HIS A 190 -32.94 -57.31 21.92
CA HIS A 190 -33.12 -56.36 20.82
C HIS A 190 -32.35 -55.03 20.92
N PHE A 191 -31.49 -54.83 21.92
CA PHE A 191 -30.55 -53.70 21.89
C PHE A 191 -29.26 -54.10 21.15
N GLN A 192 -29.07 -53.59 19.94
CA GLN A 192 -27.80 -53.65 19.22
C GLN A 192 -27.49 -52.26 18.67
N ILE A 193 -26.34 -51.72 19.06
CA ILE A 193 -25.84 -50.48 18.47
C ILE A 193 -25.29 -50.86 17.09
N PRO A 194 -25.83 -50.31 16.00
CA PRO A 194 -25.29 -50.56 14.66
C PRO A 194 -23.84 -50.07 14.59
N PHE A 195 -22.92 -50.92 14.12
CA PHE A 195 -21.51 -50.57 14.04
C PHE A 195 -20.83 -51.16 12.80
N TYR A 196 -19.74 -50.52 12.40
CA TYR A 196 -18.88 -50.97 11.31
C TYR A 196 -17.70 -51.74 11.88
N LYS A 197 -17.25 -52.80 11.20
CA LYS A 197 -16.07 -53.56 11.64
C LYS A 197 -14.79 -52.74 11.47
N ALA A 198 -13.92 -52.77 12.47
CA ALA A 198 -12.61 -52.15 12.38
C ALA A 198 -11.84 -52.68 11.16
N SER A 199 -11.28 -51.78 10.36
CA SER A 199 -10.49 -52.13 9.18
C SER A 199 -9.48 -51.04 8.85
N GLY A 200 -8.37 -51.41 8.20
CA GLY A 200 -7.38 -50.44 7.73
C GLY A 200 -7.97 -49.38 6.79
N LYS A 201 -8.96 -49.76 5.96
CA LYS A 201 -9.69 -48.82 5.09
C LYS A 201 -10.48 -47.78 5.91
N LEU A 202 -11.11 -48.20 7.00
CA LEU A 202 -11.87 -47.31 7.89
C LEU A 202 -10.95 -46.35 8.66
N ILE A 203 -9.76 -46.81 9.07
CA ILE A 203 -8.73 -45.97 9.68
C ILE A 203 -8.27 -44.90 8.69
N ILE A 204 -7.88 -45.28 7.47
CA ILE A 204 -7.46 -44.32 6.44
C ILE A 204 -8.57 -43.31 6.12
N PHE A 205 -9.81 -43.78 5.97
CA PHE A 205 -10.95 -42.92 5.69
C PHE A 205 -11.22 -41.91 6.82
N SER A 206 -11.19 -42.36 8.08
CA SER A 206 -11.37 -41.49 9.25
C SER A 206 -10.20 -40.53 9.47
N MET A 207 -8.96 -40.91 9.14
CA MET A 207 -7.80 -40.00 9.09
C MET A 207 -8.04 -38.88 8.07
N CYS A 208 -8.43 -39.21 6.83
CA CYS A 208 -8.66 -38.23 5.78
C CYS A 208 -9.76 -37.23 6.13
N ILE A 209 -10.89 -37.71 6.68
CA ILE A 209 -11.98 -36.83 7.12
C ILE A 209 -11.53 -35.93 8.28
N SER A 210 -10.86 -36.51 9.28
CA SER A 210 -10.37 -35.75 10.44
C SER A 210 -9.37 -34.68 10.02
N PHE A 211 -8.49 -35.00 9.08
CA PHE A 211 -7.53 -34.04 8.51
C PHE A 211 -8.23 -32.86 7.83
N ILE A 212 -9.23 -33.13 6.98
CA ILE A 212 -9.99 -32.08 6.28
C ILE A 212 -10.74 -31.20 7.29
N ILE A 213 -11.40 -31.81 8.28
CA ILE A 213 -12.14 -31.08 9.33
C ILE A 213 -11.17 -30.22 10.16
N LEU A 214 -10.03 -30.77 10.57
CA LEU A 214 -9.03 -30.04 11.34
C LEU A 214 -8.45 -28.87 10.54
N LEU A 215 -8.16 -29.06 9.25
CA LEU A 215 -7.74 -27.96 8.39
C LEU A 215 -8.80 -26.85 8.33
N ILE A 216 -10.08 -27.21 8.19
CA ILE A 216 -11.18 -26.23 8.17
C ILE A 216 -11.29 -25.51 9.52
N ILE A 217 -11.29 -26.25 10.64
CA ILE A 217 -11.37 -25.67 11.99
C ILE A 217 -10.17 -24.75 12.23
N PHE A 218 -8.96 -25.19 11.92
CA PHE A 218 -7.75 -24.43 12.18
C PHE A 218 -7.71 -23.16 11.34
N VAL A 219 -8.06 -23.24 10.06
CA VAL A 219 -8.21 -22.04 9.22
C VAL A 219 -9.24 -21.09 9.85
N ILE A 220 -10.41 -21.58 10.26
CA ILE A 220 -11.43 -20.74 10.91
C ILE A 220 -10.95 -20.13 12.24
N CYS A 221 -10.19 -20.87 13.04
CA CYS A 221 -9.68 -20.44 14.35
C CYS A 221 -8.54 -19.43 14.24
N GLU A 222 -7.66 -19.59 13.27
CA GLU A 222 -6.50 -18.71 13.03
C GLU A 222 -6.85 -17.46 12.24
N THR A 223 -7.87 -17.50 11.38
CA THR A 223 -8.27 -16.34 10.59
C THR A 223 -9.08 -15.36 11.43
N LYS A 224 -8.45 -14.81 12.49
CA LYS A 224 -8.94 -13.62 13.17
C LYS A 224 -8.54 -12.39 12.38
N LEU A 225 -9.06 -12.23 11.16
CA LEU A 225 -8.81 -11.02 10.38
C LEU A 225 -9.54 -9.85 11.04
N GLU A 226 -8.74 -8.92 11.55
CA GLU A 226 -9.21 -7.69 12.18
C GLU A 226 -8.19 -6.62 11.86
N TYR A 227 -8.47 -5.83 10.82
CA TYR A 227 -7.55 -4.82 10.34
C TYR A 227 -8.26 -3.64 9.68
N VAL A 228 -7.58 -2.50 9.72
CA VAL A 228 -7.87 -1.33 8.89
C VAL A 228 -6.75 -1.20 7.86
N GLU A 229 -7.12 -1.10 6.60
CA GLU A 229 -6.23 -0.87 5.49
C GLU A 229 -6.46 0.53 4.93
N LEU A 230 -5.44 1.37 5.05
CA LEU A 230 -5.41 2.73 4.55
C LEU A 230 -4.66 2.74 3.23
N THR A 231 -5.30 3.22 2.17
CA THR A 231 -4.72 3.41 0.85
C THR A 231 -4.91 4.86 0.40
N ASP A 232 -4.27 5.25 -0.69
CA ASP A 232 -4.40 6.63 -1.21
C ASP A 232 -5.85 7.04 -1.49
N ASN A 233 -6.70 6.08 -1.88
CA ASN A 233 -8.06 6.37 -2.36
C ASN A 233 -9.17 5.93 -1.39
N LYS A 234 -8.92 4.92 -0.55
CA LYS A 234 -9.95 4.29 0.28
C LYS A 234 -9.42 3.80 1.62
N ILE A 235 -10.35 3.64 2.56
CA ILE A 235 -10.18 2.97 3.84
C ILE A 235 -10.98 1.66 3.76
N SER A 236 -10.31 0.53 3.91
CA SER A 236 -10.95 -0.79 3.92
C SER A 236 -10.88 -1.37 5.33
N ILE A 237 -12.03 -1.72 5.90
CA ILE A 237 -12.11 -2.33 7.24
C ILE A 237 -12.58 -3.77 7.12
N CYS A 238 -11.77 -4.69 7.64
CA CYS A 238 -12.10 -6.09 7.79
C CYS A 238 -12.20 -6.44 9.28
N SER A 239 -13.35 -6.97 9.71
CA SER A 239 -13.52 -7.53 11.04
C SER A 239 -14.58 -8.63 11.06
N TYR A 240 -14.31 -9.64 11.87
CA TYR A 240 -15.21 -10.77 12.12
C TYR A 240 -16.48 -10.38 12.90
N HIS A 241 -16.55 -9.16 13.45
CA HIS A 241 -17.72 -8.65 14.17
C HIS A 241 -18.91 -8.35 13.24
N TYR A 242 -18.67 -8.09 11.96
CA TYR A 242 -19.72 -7.83 10.97
C TYR A 242 -19.60 -8.67 9.68
N GLN A 243 -18.53 -9.45 9.51
CA GLN A 243 -18.39 -10.41 8.41
C GLN A 243 -18.67 -11.85 8.87
N SER A 244 -19.36 -12.62 8.03
CA SER A 244 -19.55 -14.04 8.32
C SER A 244 -18.24 -14.82 8.15
N ARG A 245 -17.97 -15.79 9.03
CA ARG A 245 -16.78 -16.67 8.93
C ARG A 245 -16.70 -17.40 7.58
N LYS A 246 -17.85 -17.68 6.95
CA LYS A 246 -17.94 -18.30 5.61
C LYS A 246 -17.41 -17.37 4.52
N SER A 247 -17.68 -16.07 4.61
CA SER A 247 -17.20 -15.07 3.68
C SER A 247 -15.69 -14.87 3.76
N ILE A 248 -15.15 -14.79 4.98
CA ILE A 248 -13.70 -14.70 5.22
C ILE A 248 -12.98 -15.92 4.63
N LEU A 249 -13.53 -17.13 4.82
CA LEU A 249 -12.97 -18.34 4.23
C LEU A 249 -13.03 -18.31 2.69
N LYS A 250 -14.10 -17.75 2.11
CA LYS A 250 -14.28 -17.62 0.66
C LYS A 250 -13.25 -16.69 0.01
N SER A 251 -12.94 -15.52 0.60
CA SER A 251 -11.88 -14.65 0.05
C SER A 251 -10.52 -15.33 0.04
N LEU A 252 -10.17 -16.02 1.12
CA LEU A 252 -8.88 -16.68 1.22
C LEU A 252 -8.69 -17.76 0.15
N ILE A 253 -9.73 -18.56 -0.12
CA ILE A 253 -9.71 -19.59 -1.16
C ILE A 253 -9.68 -18.99 -2.56
N THR A 254 -10.46 -17.93 -2.80
CA THR A 254 -10.62 -17.33 -4.13
C THR A 254 -9.53 -16.32 -4.51
N LYS A 255 -8.68 -15.91 -3.55
CA LYS A 255 -7.68 -14.82 -3.69
C LYS A 255 -8.26 -13.51 -4.24
N LYS A 256 -9.57 -13.32 -4.19
CA LYS A 256 -10.21 -12.04 -4.50
C LYS A 256 -10.34 -11.25 -3.21
N GLU A 257 -9.92 -9.99 -3.22
CA GLU A 257 -10.24 -9.05 -2.14
C GLU A 257 -11.75 -9.09 -1.90
N ASN A 258 -12.12 -9.23 -0.63
CA ASN A 258 -13.47 -9.60 -0.25
C ASN A 258 -14.43 -8.44 -0.56
N ASN A 259 -15.46 -8.66 -1.39
CA ASN A 259 -16.57 -7.71 -1.63
C ASN A 259 -17.40 -7.38 -0.36
N GLU A 260 -17.01 -7.88 0.81
CA GLU A 260 -17.69 -7.69 2.10
C GLU A 260 -16.88 -6.87 3.11
N ASN A 261 -15.69 -6.39 2.73
CA ASN A 261 -15.04 -5.34 3.52
C ASN A 261 -15.92 -4.08 3.52
N LYS A 262 -15.95 -3.39 4.65
CA LYS A 262 -16.52 -2.05 4.67
C LYS A 262 -15.50 -1.11 4.04
N GLU A 263 -15.85 -0.61 2.87
CA GLU A 263 -15.02 0.32 2.10
C GLU A 263 -15.59 1.72 2.32
N TYR A 264 -14.70 2.65 2.71
CA TYR A 264 -15.02 4.04 2.95
C TYR A 264 -14.09 4.92 2.11
N SER A 265 -14.61 6.03 1.60
CA SER A 265 -13.79 7.11 1.07
C SER A 265 -13.22 7.94 2.22
N TRP A 266 -12.13 8.67 1.97
CA TRP A 266 -11.55 9.57 2.97
C TRP A 266 -12.52 10.63 3.50
N GLN A 267 -13.51 11.03 2.70
CA GLN A 267 -14.55 11.99 3.08
C GLN A 267 -15.55 11.41 4.10
N ASP A 268 -15.68 10.09 4.15
CA ASP A 268 -16.60 9.40 5.06
C ASP A 268 -16.01 9.27 6.47
N LEU A 269 -14.70 9.46 6.62
CA LEU A 269 -14.02 9.44 7.91
C LEU A 269 -14.17 10.80 8.58
N ARG A 270 -14.91 10.84 9.70
CA ARG A 270 -15.19 12.08 10.44
C ARG A 270 -14.01 12.51 11.29
N ARG A 271 -13.44 11.58 12.06
CA ARG A 271 -12.29 11.79 12.95
C ARG A 271 -11.66 10.47 13.37
N VAL A 272 -10.44 10.54 13.88
CA VAL A 272 -9.75 9.41 14.52
C VAL A 272 -9.36 9.80 15.93
N LYS A 273 -9.66 8.95 16.91
CA LYS A 273 -9.12 9.09 18.27
C LYS A 273 -7.93 8.17 18.46
N LEU A 274 -6.88 8.66 19.09
CA LEU A 274 -5.70 7.90 19.45
C LEU A 274 -5.56 7.91 20.97
N GLU A 275 -5.64 6.72 21.56
CA GLU A 275 -5.57 6.55 23.01
C GLU A 275 -4.46 5.57 23.37
N LEU A 276 -3.66 5.95 24.36
CA LEU A 276 -2.66 5.08 24.96
C LEU A 276 -3.24 4.48 26.24
N TYR A 277 -3.23 3.16 26.35
CA TYR A 277 -3.57 2.48 27.59
C TYR A 277 -2.54 1.41 27.96
N PHE A 278 -2.57 1.01 29.23
CA PHE A 278 -1.67 0.01 29.80
C PHE A 278 -2.44 -1.27 30.05
N THR A 279 -1.85 -2.38 29.62
CA THR A 279 -2.36 -3.71 29.98
C THR A 279 -1.26 -4.56 30.59
N LYS A 280 -1.63 -5.41 31.54
CA LYS A 280 -0.71 -6.39 32.12
C LYS A 280 -0.91 -7.71 31.39
N GLY A 281 0.15 -8.20 30.76
CA GLY A 281 0.17 -9.50 30.09
C GLY A 281 1.18 -10.43 30.75
N GLY A 282 0.99 -11.73 30.59
CA GLY A 282 1.89 -12.76 31.11
C GLY A 282 2.04 -13.92 30.14
N GLY A 283 3.29 -14.31 29.88
CA GLY A 283 3.64 -15.46 29.05
C GLY A 283 4.74 -16.28 29.73
N GLY A 284 4.38 -17.40 30.36
CA GLY A 284 5.34 -18.37 30.91
C GLY A 284 6.13 -17.88 32.14
N HIS A 285 7.34 -18.43 32.33
CA HIS A 285 8.17 -18.30 33.54
C HIS A 285 8.69 -16.88 33.86
N GLN A 286 8.38 -15.87 33.04
CA GLN A 286 8.95 -14.52 33.15
C GLN A 286 8.10 -13.51 33.94
N GLY A 287 6.89 -13.88 34.39
CA GLY A 287 6.05 -13.02 35.23
C GLY A 287 5.16 -12.04 34.45
N LEU A 288 4.54 -11.09 35.17
CA LEU A 288 3.63 -10.07 34.62
C LEU A 288 4.43 -8.86 34.13
N TYR A 289 4.26 -8.51 32.86
CA TYR A 289 4.84 -7.31 32.25
C TYR A 289 3.73 -6.31 31.89
N THR A 290 4.05 -5.02 32.00
CA THR A 290 3.20 -3.94 31.50
C THR A 290 3.49 -3.71 30.02
N PHE A 291 2.43 -3.73 29.21
CA PHE A 291 2.48 -3.41 27.79
C PHE A 291 1.81 -2.07 27.55
N TYR A 292 2.47 -1.23 26.75
CA TYR A 292 1.89 -0.01 26.18
C TYR A 292 1.12 -0.39 24.92
N VAL A 293 -0.17 -0.08 24.89
CA VAL A 293 -1.02 -0.38 23.75
C VAL A 293 -1.58 0.93 23.21
N MET A 294 -1.30 1.20 21.94
CA MET A 294 -1.87 2.32 21.21
C MET A 294 -3.16 1.84 20.54
N GLN A 295 -4.25 2.59 20.71
CA GLN A 295 -5.55 2.29 20.14
C GLN A 295 -5.97 3.36 19.12
N PHE A 296 -6.50 2.91 18.00
CA PHE A 296 -7.08 3.74 16.96
C PHE A 296 -8.60 3.55 16.95
N SER A 297 -9.35 4.63 17.11
CA SER A 297 -10.81 4.61 16.97
C SER A 297 -11.20 5.45 15.76
N PHE A 298 -11.58 4.77 14.67
CA PHE A 298 -12.04 5.36 13.42
C PHE A 298 -13.54 5.64 13.53
N ILE A 299 -13.92 6.90 13.45
CA ILE A 299 -15.32 7.34 13.59
C ILE A 299 -15.78 7.91 12.26
N PHE A 300 -16.80 7.29 11.67
CA PHE A 300 -17.32 7.61 10.35
C PHE A 300 -18.55 8.52 10.42
N GLN A 301 -18.86 9.20 9.32
CA GLN A 301 -20.00 10.12 9.22
C GLN A 301 -21.34 9.40 9.38
N ASP A 302 -21.42 8.12 9.00
CA ASP A 302 -22.60 7.26 9.17
C ASP A 302 -22.84 6.80 10.62
N GLY A 303 -21.98 7.23 11.56
CA GLY A 303 -22.03 6.82 12.96
C GLY A 303 -21.36 5.48 13.25
N PHE A 304 -20.77 4.82 12.25
CA PHE A 304 -19.98 3.61 12.48
C PHE A 304 -18.69 3.98 13.20
N GLU A 305 -18.36 3.21 14.24
CA GLU A 305 -17.10 3.33 14.98
C GLU A 305 -16.37 1.99 14.93
N PHE A 306 -15.09 2.05 14.55
CA PHE A 306 -14.23 0.89 14.50
C PHE A 306 -12.97 1.13 15.33
N ILE A 307 -12.74 0.27 16.32
CA ILE A 307 -11.66 0.39 17.30
C ILE A 307 -10.66 -0.73 17.06
N ILE A 308 -9.38 -0.38 16.98
CA ILE A 308 -8.32 -1.35 16.76
C ILE A 308 -7.05 -1.01 17.55
N ASP A 309 -6.49 -2.01 18.22
CA ASP A 309 -5.23 -1.87 18.94
C ASP A 309 -4.04 -2.18 18.04
N MET A 310 -2.93 -1.50 18.30
CA MET A 310 -1.64 -1.75 17.68
C MET A 310 -0.85 -2.87 18.36
N GLY A 311 0.16 -3.38 17.64
CA GLY A 311 1.12 -4.38 18.10
C GLY A 311 0.64 -5.82 17.95
N LYS A 312 -0.39 -6.06 17.12
CA LYS A 312 -0.97 -7.40 16.90
C LYS A 312 -0.36 -8.11 15.70
N SER A 313 0.20 -7.39 14.73
CA SER A 313 0.86 -7.94 13.53
C SER A 313 2.28 -7.38 13.30
N VAL A 314 3.13 -8.17 12.64
CA VAL A 314 4.51 -7.82 12.28
C VAL A 314 4.57 -6.76 11.17
N GLU A 315 3.50 -6.63 10.38
CA GLU A 315 3.42 -5.73 9.22
C GLU A 315 2.88 -4.32 9.55
N GLU A 316 2.60 -4.04 10.82
CA GLU A 316 2.02 -2.75 11.22
C GLU A 316 3.02 -1.59 11.08
N ASN A 317 2.54 -0.45 10.54
CA ASN A 317 3.28 0.80 10.50
C ASN A 317 2.46 1.97 11.09
N PRO A 318 2.43 2.11 12.43
CA PRO A 318 1.68 3.15 13.15
C PRO A 318 1.93 4.57 12.67
N LYS A 319 3.20 4.90 12.51
CA LYS A 319 3.64 6.26 12.20
C LYS A 319 3.20 6.62 10.78
N MET A 320 3.29 5.66 9.86
CA MET A 320 2.78 5.84 8.51
C MET A 320 1.26 6.01 8.50
N ALA A 321 0.51 5.22 9.29
CA ALA A 321 -0.94 5.39 9.41
C ALA A 321 -1.32 6.78 9.94
N TYR A 322 -0.66 7.22 11.02
CA TYR A 322 -0.84 8.57 11.58
C TYR A 322 -0.56 9.66 10.54
N GLN A 323 0.50 9.52 9.75
CA GLN A 323 0.85 10.50 8.73
C GLN A 323 -0.11 10.52 7.56
N ILE A 324 -0.63 9.37 7.12
CA ILE A 324 -1.67 9.33 6.10
C ILE A 324 -2.90 10.10 6.61
N LEU A 325 -3.32 9.88 7.86
CA LEU A 325 -4.44 10.60 8.47
C LEU A 325 -4.18 12.11 8.51
N ARG A 326 -2.97 12.53 8.92
CA ARG A 326 -2.55 13.94 8.95
C ARG A 326 -2.57 14.57 7.55
N ASN A 327 -1.99 13.89 6.55
CA ASN A 327 -1.92 14.37 5.17
C ASN A 327 -3.29 14.47 4.51
N LYS A 328 -4.24 13.61 4.91
CA LYS A 328 -5.64 13.67 4.48
C LYS A 328 -6.46 14.72 5.24
N ASN A 329 -5.83 15.51 6.11
CA ASN A 329 -6.45 16.54 6.95
C ASN A 329 -7.62 16.00 7.80
N ILE A 330 -7.48 14.78 8.31
CA ILE A 330 -8.47 14.17 9.21
C ILE A 330 -8.32 14.78 10.61
N ASP A 331 -9.44 15.03 11.30
CA ASP A 331 -9.45 15.44 12.71
C ASP A 331 -8.89 14.29 13.58
N ILE A 332 -7.69 14.48 14.14
CA ILE A 332 -7.04 13.52 15.04
C ILE A 332 -7.14 14.03 16.47
N GLN A 333 -7.78 13.25 17.34
CA GLN A 333 -7.95 13.56 18.75
C GLN A 333 -7.04 12.65 19.58
N ALA A 334 -6.04 13.24 20.22
CA ALA A 334 -5.03 12.54 20.99
C ALA A 334 -4.50 13.45 22.11
N SER A 335 -3.87 12.88 23.15
CA SER A 335 -3.12 13.69 24.12
C SER A 335 -1.81 14.18 23.51
N ASP A 336 -1.26 15.26 24.08
CA ASP A 336 0.00 15.85 23.61
C ASP A 336 1.13 14.80 23.59
N GLU A 337 1.20 13.93 24.61
CA GLU A 337 2.22 12.87 24.67
C GLU A 337 2.06 11.82 23.56
N VAL A 338 0.81 11.54 23.15
CA VAL A 338 0.54 10.65 22.02
C VAL A 338 0.92 11.30 20.69
N ILE A 339 0.64 12.59 20.53
CA ILE A 339 1.06 13.35 19.33
C ILE A 339 2.60 13.36 19.25
N ASP A 340 3.27 13.68 20.34
CA ASP A 340 4.74 13.68 20.43
C ASP A 340 5.34 12.33 20.02
N PHE A 341 4.70 11.21 20.42
CA PHE A 341 5.15 9.87 20.02
C PHE A 341 5.19 9.70 18.49
N PHE A 342 4.18 10.21 17.80
CA PHE A 342 4.05 10.08 16.35
C PHE A 342 4.91 11.10 15.58
N GLU A 343 5.21 12.25 16.17
CA GLU A 343 5.99 13.33 15.54
C GLU A 343 7.51 13.20 15.72
N GLN A 344 7.99 12.43 16.70
CA GLN A 344 9.43 12.16 16.89
C GLN A 344 10.00 11.07 15.96
N ASP A 345 11.33 11.09 15.79
CA ASP A 345 12.08 10.10 15.04
C ASP A 345 12.48 8.87 15.89
N GLU A 346 12.43 7.69 15.24
CA GLU A 346 13.12 6.43 15.61
C GLU A 346 12.81 5.69 16.94
N LEU A 347 12.13 6.26 17.94
CA LEU A 347 11.83 5.50 19.18
C LEU A 347 10.65 4.51 19.01
N LYS A 348 10.82 3.28 19.51
CA LYS A 348 9.73 2.29 19.62
C LYS A 348 8.72 2.75 20.67
N LEU A 349 7.46 2.33 20.53
CA LEU A 349 6.35 2.68 21.44
C LEU A 349 6.71 2.47 22.91
N TYR A 350 7.20 1.27 23.24
CA TYR A 350 7.64 0.94 24.60
C TYR A 350 8.74 1.89 25.07
N ASP A 351 9.82 2.03 24.31
CA ASP A 351 10.99 2.82 24.70
C ASP A 351 10.64 4.31 24.88
N PHE A 352 9.75 4.86 24.04
CA PHE A 352 9.32 6.25 24.16
C PHE A 352 8.54 6.50 25.44
N PHE A 353 7.47 5.73 25.64
CA PHE A 353 6.60 5.97 26.78
C PHE A 353 7.27 5.56 28.09
N GLU A 354 8.06 4.48 28.11
CA GLU A 354 8.87 4.13 29.29
C GLU A 354 9.81 5.30 29.66
N ASN A 355 10.53 5.89 28.71
CA ASN A 355 11.43 7.01 28.97
C ASN A 355 10.70 8.29 29.43
N ILE A 356 9.54 8.62 28.86
CA ILE A 356 8.74 9.79 29.27
C ILE A 356 8.13 9.60 30.65
N TYR A 357 7.54 8.43 30.92
CA TYR A 357 6.88 8.17 32.19
C TYR A 357 7.88 8.07 33.35
N HIS A 358 9.09 7.54 33.11
CA HIS A 358 10.18 7.59 34.09
C HIS A 358 10.76 9.00 34.29
N LYS A 359 10.93 9.80 33.22
CA LYS A 359 11.44 11.18 33.35
C LYS A 359 10.47 12.12 34.06
N ASN A 360 9.17 11.96 33.85
CA ASN A 360 8.15 12.85 34.42
C ASN A 360 7.70 12.45 35.84
N GLY A 361 8.34 11.45 36.46
CA GLY A 361 8.05 11.05 37.84
C GLY A 361 6.63 10.51 38.05
N LYS A 362 5.91 10.15 36.98
CA LYS A 362 4.63 9.43 37.06
C LYS A 362 4.91 7.95 37.39
N ASN A 363 5.45 7.72 38.59
CA ASN A 363 5.42 6.41 39.21
C ASN A 363 3.96 6.04 39.48
N ARG A 364 3.41 5.08 38.72
CA ARG A 364 2.61 3.96 39.24
C ARG A 364 2.08 3.04 38.15
#